data_AF-A0A925VIP1-F1
#
_entry.id   AF-A0A925VIP1-F1
#
_cell.length_a   1.000
_cell.length_b   1.000
_cell.length_c   1.000
_cell.angle_alpha   90.00
_cell.angle_beta   90.00
_cell.angle_gamma   90.00
#
_symmetry.space_group_name_H-M   'P 1'
#
loop_
_entity.id
_entity.type
_entity.pdbx_description
1 polymer ?
#
loop_
_entity_poly.entity_id
_entity_poly.type
_entity_poly.pdbx_seq_one_letter_code
_entity_poly.pdbx_strand_id
1 'polypeptide(L)'
;GDDTASVSYFIGQFDADNPNTLRLLLLDYLYPPNFLHDGSVPSWPAQATDTGLIWQSDVWYLSNGSTQVLVPFEPIDYGADRYSVEGTYRATLKSRPLPVSLEFAVSDGEGTLLHIWSFDKGEGDNVRPREVQPRAGARFTPTFATLTTSDDDEEASEGERDGAEIVFGREPLVAQLGDAPGGDYVMGLLVENHSGAISDQYADVSVSDE
;
A
#
# COMPACT_ATOMS: atom_id res chain seq x y z
N GLY A 1 3.66 24.42 0.87
CA GLY A 1 3.13 25.75 1.22
C GLY A 1 1.64 25.60 1.44
N ASP A 2 0.88 26.68 1.62
CA ASP A 2 -0.59 26.60 1.81
C ASP A 2 -1.35 26.12 0.56
N ASP A 3 -0.72 26.15 -0.62
CA ASP A 3 -1.26 25.55 -1.86
C ASP A 3 -1.12 24.01 -1.92
N THR A 4 -0.47 23.37 -0.94
CA THR A 4 -0.22 21.92 -0.95
C THR A 4 -1.48 21.14 -0.56
N ALA A 5 -1.97 20.31 -1.49
CA ALA A 5 -3.10 19.41 -1.29
C ALA A 5 -2.68 18.12 -0.57
N SER A 6 -1.58 17.51 -0.98
CA SER A 6 -1.03 16.29 -0.36
C SER A 6 0.49 16.25 -0.53
N VAL A 7 1.16 15.50 0.35
CA VAL A 7 2.55 15.08 0.16
C VAL A 7 2.58 13.59 0.34
N SER A 8 2.76 12.85 -0.75
CA SER A 8 2.85 11.39 -0.72
C SER A 8 4.27 10.93 -1.01
N TYR A 9 4.57 9.72 -0.58
CA TYR A 9 5.79 9.05 -0.95
C TYR A 9 5.53 7.58 -1.24
N PHE A 10 6.36 7.01 -2.11
CA PHE A 10 6.33 5.58 -2.38
C PHE A 10 7.71 4.97 -2.26
N ILE A 11 7.74 3.68 -1.95
CA ILE A 11 8.92 2.82 -2.10
C ILE A 11 8.57 1.76 -3.12
N GLY A 12 9.28 1.78 -4.26
CA GLY A 12 9.14 0.79 -5.31
C GLY A 12 10.39 -0.07 -5.41
N GLN A 13 10.22 -1.35 -5.73
CA GLN A 13 11.31 -2.28 -6.02
C GLN A 13 11.24 -2.68 -7.49
N PHE A 14 12.37 -2.67 -8.19
CA PHE A 14 12.41 -3.17 -9.57
C PHE A 14 12.15 -4.68 -9.61
N ASP A 15 11.35 -5.13 -10.59
CA ASP A 15 11.15 -6.55 -10.84
C ASP A 15 12.45 -7.15 -11.40
N ALA A 16 12.99 -8.16 -10.73
CA ALA A 16 14.23 -8.83 -11.12
C ALA A 16 14.14 -9.48 -12.52
N ASP A 17 12.94 -9.92 -12.93
CA ASP A 17 12.70 -10.51 -14.25
C ASP A 17 12.35 -9.45 -15.31
N ASN A 18 11.90 -8.26 -14.90
CA ASN A 18 11.57 -7.15 -15.77
C ASN A 18 12.06 -5.81 -15.18
N PRO A 19 13.32 -5.40 -15.47
CA PRO A 19 13.94 -4.25 -14.82
C PRO A 19 13.28 -2.90 -15.16
N ASN A 20 12.39 -2.86 -16.17
CA ASN A 20 11.61 -1.68 -16.52
C ASN A 20 10.28 -1.59 -15.76
N THR A 21 9.96 -2.59 -14.93
CA THR A 21 8.76 -2.63 -14.09
C THR A 21 9.14 -2.37 -12.64
N LEU A 22 8.61 -1.28 -12.09
CA LEU A 22 8.64 -0.96 -10.68
C LEU A 22 7.41 -1.55 -9.99
N ARG A 23 7.60 -2.33 -8.94
CA ARG A 23 6.52 -2.81 -8.07
C ARG A 23 6.45 -1.93 -6.82
N LEU A 24 5.32 -1.28 -6.57
CA LEU A 24 5.13 -0.43 -5.40
C LEU A 24 4.93 -1.29 -4.16
N LEU A 25 5.82 -1.17 -3.18
CA LEU A 25 5.75 -1.91 -1.91
C LEU A 25 5.10 -1.11 -0.79
N LEU A 26 5.22 0.22 -0.87
CA LEU A 26 4.69 1.15 0.12
C LEU A 26 4.27 2.40 -0.62
N LEU A 27 3.08 2.89 -0.28
CA LEU A 27 2.60 4.23 -0.60
C LEU A 27 2.02 4.80 0.69
N ASP A 28 2.48 5.99 1.10
CA ASP A 28 1.96 6.66 2.29
C ASP A 28 2.15 8.17 2.16
N TYR A 29 1.72 8.93 3.17
CA TYR A 29 1.75 10.37 3.18
C TYR A 29 2.67 10.93 4.26
N LEU A 30 3.27 12.09 3.93
CA LEU A 30 3.85 12.96 4.92
C LEU A 30 2.81 13.98 5.35
N TYR A 31 2.79 14.27 6.65
CA TYR A 31 1.81 15.17 7.25
C TYR A 31 2.46 16.48 7.68
N PRO A 32 1.69 17.58 7.68
CA PRO A 32 2.19 18.84 8.20
C PRO A 32 2.55 18.71 9.69
N PRO A 33 3.47 19.56 10.20
CA PRO A 33 3.90 19.48 11.60
C PRO A 33 2.72 19.56 12.59
N ASN A 34 2.71 18.65 13.57
CA ASN A 34 1.65 18.52 14.59
C ASN A 34 0.27 18.11 14.06
N PHE A 35 0.20 17.53 12.86
CA PHE A 35 -1.05 16.92 12.38
C PHE A 35 -1.55 15.86 13.37
N LEU A 36 -2.86 15.87 13.61
CA LEU A 36 -3.54 14.88 14.42
C LEU A 36 -4.39 14.02 13.49
N HIS A 37 -4.28 12.70 13.62
CA HIS A 37 -5.10 11.75 12.88
C HIS A 37 -6.49 11.64 13.54
N ASP A 38 -7.23 12.76 13.58
CA ASP A 38 -8.57 12.87 14.16
C ASP A 38 -9.68 12.95 13.11
N GLY A 39 -9.34 12.66 11.84
CA GLY A 39 -10.23 12.76 10.69
C GLY A 39 -10.32 14.18 10.09
N SER A 40 -9.53 15.13 10.59
CA SER A 40 -9.37 16.42 9.93
C SER A 40 -8.55 16.30 8.63
N VAL A 41 -8.87 17.14 7.66
CA VAL A 41 -8.08 17.23 6.41
C VAL A 41 -6.74 17.90 6.74
N PRO A 42 -5.59 17.27 6.43
CA PRO A 42 -4.30 17.88 6.67
C PRO A 42 -4.16 19.23 5.94
N SER A 43 -3.63 20.25 6.62
CA SER A 43 -3.43 21.59 6.06
C SER A 43 -1.99 22.04 6.26
N TRP A 44 -1.30 22.34 5.16
CA TRP A 44 0.07 22.80 5.17
C TRP A 44 0.16 24.31 5.46
N PRO A 45 1.20 24.76 6.19
CA PRO A 45 1.35 26.18 6.49
C PRO A 45 1.73 26.98 5.24
N ALA A 46 1.35 28.26 5.24
CA ALA A 46 1.71 29.20 4.16
C ALA A 46 3.22 29.37 4.00
N GLN A 47 3.98 29.27 5.09
CA GLN A 47 5.43 29.27 5.03
C GLN A 47 5.94 27.95 4.41
N ALA A 48 6.92 28.05 3.53
CA ALA A 48 7.62 26.88 3.02
C ALA A 48 8.14 26.02 4.18
N THR A 49 7.84 24.73 4.12
CA THR A 49 8.25 23.74 5.12
C THR A 49 9.20 22.77 4.45
N ASP A 50 10.44 22.73 4.92
CA ASP A 50 11.40 21.72 4.49
C ASP A 50 10.91 20.36 5.00
N THR A 51 10.62 19.45 4.07
CA THR A 51 10.11 18.11 4.36
C THR A 51 11.02 17.12 3.65
N GLY A 52 11.33 16.02 4.31
CA GLY A 52 12.16 14.96 3.77
C GLY A 52 11.74 13.62 4.35
N LEU A 53 12.00 12.56 3.58
CA LEU A 53 11.74 11.19 3.97
C LEU A 53 13.06 10.51 4.33
N ILE A 54 13.07 9.80 5.46
CA ILE A 54 14.14 8.85 5.79
C ILE A 54 13.47 7.49 5.91
N TRP A 55 13.74 6.62 4.94
CA TRP A 55 13.28 5.24 4.98
C TRP A 55 14.27 4.39 5.79
N GLN A 56 13.76 3.55 6.69
CA GLN A 56 14.57 2.67 7.52
C GLN A 56 14.76 1.28 6.90
N SER A 57 14.48 1.15 5.60
CA SER A 57 14.47 -0.13 4.88
C SER A 57 13.45 -1.11 5.45
N ASP A 58 12.29 -0.61 5.89
CA ASP A 58 11.16 -1.37 6.40
C ASP A 58 9.98 -1.40 5.40
N VAL A 59 9.28 -2.53 5.36
CA VAL A 59 8.08 -2.76 4.55
C VAL A 59 7.05 -3.57 5.33
N TRP A 60 5.81 -3.55 4.86
CA TRP A 60 4.71 -4.24 5.55
C TRP A 60 4.58 -5.71 5.15
N TYR A 61 4.35 -6.54 6.16
CA TYR A 61 4.04 -7.96 6.02
C TYR A 61 2.70 -8.28 6.67
N LEU A 62 1.93 -9.17 6.04
CA LEU A 62 0.84 -9.88 6.73
C LEU A 62 1.38 -11.16 7.34
N SER A 63 1.04 -11.39 8.61
CA SER A 63 1.39 -12.59 9.37
C SER A 63 0.15 -13.34 9.82
N ASN A 64 0.24 -14.68 9.79
CA ASN A 64 -0.76 -15.58 10.40
C ASN A 64 -0.21 -16.28 11.67
N GLY A 65 0.89 -15.77 12.23
CA GLY A 65 1.61 -16.35 13.37
C GLY A 65 2.58 -17.47 13.03
N SER A 66 2.60 -17.96 11.77
CA SER A 66 3.52 -19.02 11.32
C SER A 66 4.31 -18.68 10.06
N THR A 67 3.69 -17.93 9.16
CA THR A 67 4.27 -17.44 7.91
C THR A 67 3.92 -15.99 7.74
N GLN A 68 4.80 -15.25 7.08
CA GLN A 68 4.57 -13.86 6.69
C GLN A 68 4.73 -13.68 5.19
N VAL A 69 3.95 -12.76 4.61
CA VAL A 69 4.02 -12.40 3.19
C VAL A 69 4.08 -10.89 3.05
N LEU A 70 4.90 -10.41 2.12
CA LEU A 70 5.00 -8.99 1.78
C LEU A 70 3.65 -8.48 1.25
N VAL A 71 3.26 -7.26 1.60
CA VAL A 71 2.01 -6.64 1.13
C VAL A 71 2.19 -5.16 0.81
N PRO A 72 1.44 -4.62 -0.18
CA PRO A 72 1.31 -3.19 -0.39
C PRO A 72 0.27 -2.67 0.61
N PHE A 73 0.76 -1.93 1.59
CA PHE A 73 -0.05 -1.43 2.69
C PHE A 73 -0.18 0.08 2.53
N GLU A 74 -1.40 0.55 2.31
CA GLU A 74 -1.66 1.92 1.88
C GLU A 74 -2.71 2.57 2.80
N PRO A 75 -2.57 3.86 3.14
CA PRO A 75 -3.62 4.58 3.85
C PRO A 75 -4.86 4.69 2.98
N ILE A 76 -6.04 4.48 3.57
CA ILE A 76 -7.31 4.48 2.81
C ILE A 76 -7.60 5.86 2.19
N ASP A 77 -7.17 6.92 2.87
CA ASP A 77 -7.28 8.31 2.43
C ASP A 77 -6.15 9.15 3.06
N TYR A 78 -5.85 10.32 2.48
CA TYR A 78 -4.92 11.26 3.08
C TYR A 78 -5.48 11.81 4.41
N GLY A 79 -4.76 11.57 5.50
CA GLY A 79 -5.19 11.95 6.86
C GLY A 79 -5.92 10.83 7.62
N ALA A 80 -6.11 9.67 6.99
CA ALA A 80 -6.69 8.51 7.66
C ALA A 80 -5.76 7.95 8.75
N ASP A 81 -6.37 7.27 9.73
CA ASP A 81 -5.70 6.41 10.73
C ASP A 81 -5.83 4.92 10.39
N ARG A 82 -6.38 4.62 9.20
CA ARG A 82 -6.64 3.28 8.70
C ARG A 82 -5.96 3.04 7.38
N TYR A 83 -5.57 1.80 7.22
CA TYR A 83 -4.82 1.32 6.07
C TYR A 83 -5.50 0.10 5.49
N SER A 84 -5.29 -0.14 4.20
CA SER A 84 -5.80 -1.31 3.50
C SER A 84 -4.73 -2.08 2.75
N VAL A 85 -5.04 -3.35 2.51
CA VAL A 85 -4.35 -4.21 1.56
C VAL A 85 -5.37 -4.78 0.60
N GLU A 86 -5.26 -4.41 -0.67
CA GLU A 86 -6.08 -4.96 -1.73
C GLU A 86 -5.60 -6.34 -2.14
N GLY A 87 -6.53 -7.19 -2.56
CA GLY A 87 -6.17 -8.49 -3.11
C GLY A 87 -7.35 -9.41 -3.37
N THR A 88 -7.05 -10.70 -3.42
CA THR A 88 -8.01 -11.74 -3.76
C THR A 88 -8.18 -12.75 -2.63
N TYR A 89 -9.42 -12.94 -2.20
CA TYR A 89 -9.83 -13.97 -1.24
C TYR A 89 -10.32 -15.24 -1.93
N ARG A 90 -9.94 -16.41 -1.38
CA ARG A 90 -10.46 -17.73 -1.77
C ARG A 90 -10.83 -18.54 -0.55
N ALA A 91 -12.12 -18.85 -0.41
CA ALA A 91 -12.62 -19.69 0.69
C ALA A 91 -12.06 -21.14 0.65
N THR A 92 -11.82 -21.68 -0.55
CA THR A 92 -11.15 -22.96 -0.80
C THR A 92 -10.40 -22.88 -2.12
N LEU A 93 -9.48 -23.81 -2.39
CA LEU A 93 -8.75 -23.89 -3.68
C LEU A 93 -9.68 -24.04 -4.91
N LYS A 94 -10.91 -24.53 -4.73
CA LYS A 94 -11.90 -24.68 -5.82
C LYS A 94 -12.89 -23.52 -5.90
N SER A 95 -12.89 -22.63 -4.90
CA SER A 95 -13.78 -21.48 -4.87
C SER A 95 -13.37 -20.44 -5.91
N ARG A 96 -14.36 -19.74 -6.47
CA ARG A 96 -14.09 -18.56 -7.31
C ARG A 96 -13.34 -17.51 -6.46
N PRO A 97 -12.28 -16.89 -7.01
CA PRO A 97 -11.62 -15.78 -6.34
C PRO A 97 -12.57 -14.59 -6.19
N LEU A 98 -12.48 -13.92 -5.05
CA LEU A 98 -13.27 -12.75 -4.71
C LEU A 98 -12.33 -11.58 -4.42
N PRO A 99 -12.40 -10.46 -5.17
CA PRO A 99 -11.67 -9.26 -4.83
C PRO A 99 -12.10 -8.75 -3.45
N VAL A 100 -11.13 -8.42 -2.61
CA VAL A 100 -11.35 -7.91 -1.26
C VAL A 100 -10.31 -6.85 -0.90
N SER A 101 -10.71 -5.95 0.00
CA SER A 101 -9.86 -5.02 0.73
C SER A 101 -9.80 -5.45 2.20
N LEU A 102 -8.61 -5.71 2.72
CA LEU A 102 -8.41 -5.95 4.16
C LEU A 102 -8.12 -4.60 4.81
N GLU A 103 -8.92 -4.18 5.78
CA GLU A 103 -8.79 -2.89 6.47
C GLU A 103 -8.21 -3.08 7.87
N PHE A 104 -7.22 -2.26 8.23
CA PHE A 104 -6.47 -2.33 9.48
C PHE A 104 -6.48 -0.99 10.21
N ALA A 105 -6.54 -1.05 11.55
CA ALA A 105 -6.09 0.06 12.40
C ALA A 105 -4.62 -0.14 12.75
N VAL A 106 -3.81 0.90 12.59
CA VAL A 106 -2.37 0.86 12.90
C VAL A 106 -2.08 1.57 14.21
N SER A 107 -1.34 0.91 15.08
CA SER A 107 -0.83 1.49 16.33
C SER A 107 0.54 0.88 16.62
N ASP A 108 1.51 1.71 17.00
CA ASP A 108 2.85 1.28 17.40
C ASP A 108 3.58 0.36 16.39
N GLY A 109 3.37 0.58 15.08
CA GLY A 109 4.01 -0.21 14.00
C GLY A 109 3.37 -1.57 13.73
N GLU A 110 2.20 -1.84 14.31
CA GLU A 110 1.42 -3.05 14.09
C GLU A 110 -0.01 -2.70 13.64
N GLY A 111 -0.53 -3.42 12.65
CA GLY A 111 -1.88 -3.30 12.12
C GLY A 111 -2.79 -4.41 12.62
N THR A 112 -3.85 -4.03 13.32
CA THR A 112 -4.94 -4.94 13.72
C THR A 112 -6.00 -4.99 12.64
N LEU A 113 -6.29 -6.18 12.10
CA LEU A 113 -7.34 -6.38 11.11
C LEU A 113 -8.72 -6.03 11.70
N LEU A 114 -9.42 -5.09 11.07
CA LEU A 114 -10.77 -4.68 11.44
C LEU A 114 -11.81 -5.37 10.57
N HIS A 115 -11.65 -5.26 9.25
CA HIS A 115 -12.66 -5.68 8.28
C HIS A 115 -12.03 -6.32 7.05
N ILE A 116 -12.82 -7.16 6.38
CA ILE A 116 -12.52 -7.65 5.03
C ILE A 116 -13.71 -7.30 4.16
N TRP A 117 -13.54 -6.33 3.28
CA TRP A 117 -14.61 -5.86 2.41
C TRP A 117 -14.50 -6.50 1.04
N SER A 118 -15.58 -7.09 0.57
CA SER A 118 -15.73 -7.43 -0.83
C SER A 118 -16.64 -6.44 -1.52
N PHE A 119 -16.17 -5.94 -2.66
CA PHE A 119 -16.94 -5.09 -3.56
C PHE A 119 -17.31 -5.93 -4.78
N ASP A 120 -18.30 -6.81 -4.60
CA ASP A 120 -18.83 -7.64 -5.69
C ASP A 120 -19.30 -6.69 -6.82
N LYS A 121 -18.55 -6.67 -7.94
CA LYS A 121 -18.96 -6.02 -9.19
C LYS A 121 -20.07 -6.85 -9.83
N GLY A 122 -21.25 -6.86 -9.21
CA GLY A 122 -22.45 -7.39 -9.83
C GLY A 122 -22.82 -6.60 -11.08
N GLU A 123 -23.60 -7.19 -11.98
CA GLU A 123 -24.22 -6.47 -13.12
C GLU A 123 -25.26 -5.47 -12.57
N GLY A 124 -24.82 -4.25 -12.22
CA GLY A 124 -25.69 -3.15 -11.84
C GLY A 124 -24.96 -2.02 -11.11
N ASP A 125 -25.43 -0.78 -11.30
CA ASP A 125 -24.82 0.48 -10.84
C ASP A 125 -24.79 0.69 -9.30
N ASN A 126 -25.08 -0.34 -8.49
CA ASN A 126 -25.12 -0.24 -7.03
C ASN A 126 -24.31 -1.36 -6.39
N VAL A 127 -22.99 -1.26 -6.46
CA VAL A 127 -22.08 -2.13 -5.71
C VAL A 127 -22.28 -1.85 -4.21
N ARG A 128 -22.72 -2.86 -3.46
CA ARG A 128 -22.84 -2.77 -2.00
C ARG A 128 -21.67 -3.52 -1.37
N PRO A 129 -20.84 -2.86 -0.54
CA PRO A 129 -19.79 -3.56 0.19
C PRO A 129 -20.40 -4.68 1.04
N ARG A 130 -19.71 -5.82 1.06
CA ARG A 130 -20.05 -6.97 1.90
C ARG A 130 -18.87 -7.33 2.76
N GLU A 131 -19.12 -7.44 4.06
CA GLU A 131 -18.11 -7.96 4.98
C GLU A 131 -17.94 -9.46 4.76
N VAL A 132 -16.70 -9.88 4.56
CA VAL A 132 -16.30 -11.28 4.43
C VAL A 132 -15.76 -11.75 5.77
N GLN A 133 -16.36 -12.80 6.32
CA GLN A 133 -15.78 -13.48 7.48
C GLN A 133 -14.89 -14.64 7.01
N PRO A 134 -13.56 -14.54 7.17
CA PRO A 134 -12.66 -15.58 6.71
C PRO A 134 -12.82 -16.83 7.57
N ARG A 135 -12.68 -18.00 6.93
CA ARG A 135 -12.62 -19.29 7.62
C ARG A 135 -11.18 -19.75 7.67
N ALA A 136 -10.80 -20.46 8.73
CA ALA A 136 -9.50 -21.12 8.79
C ALA A 136 -9.28 -22.01 7.55
N GLY A 137 -8.13 -21.86 6.90
CA GLY A 137 -7.79 -22.52 5.64
C GLY A 137 -8.20 -21.77 4.36
N ALA A 138 -8.96 -20.69 4.48
CA ALA A 138 -9.15 -19.75 3.38
C ALA A 138 -7.82 -19.02 3.07
N ARG A 139 -7.72 -18.46 1.87
CA ARG A 139 -6.50 -17.87 1.34
C ARG A 139 -6.72 -16.42 0.94
N PHE A 140 -5.69 -15.61 1.12
CA PHE A 140 -5.60 -14.25 0.61
C PHE A 140 -4.33 -14.10 -0.21
N THR A 141 -4.44 -13.49 -1.39
CA THR A 141 -3.31 -13.12 -2.24
C THR A 141 -3.32 -11.60 -2.37
N PRO A 142 -2.32 -10.87 -1.84
CA PRO A 142 -2.23 -9.43 -1.98
C PRO A 142 -1.94 -9.05 -3.44
N THR A 143 -2.44 -7.90 -3.86
CA THR A 143 -2.21 -7.37 -5.22
C THR A 143 -1.39 -6.10 -5.13
N PHE A 144 -0.26 -6.08 -5.84
CA PHE A 144 0.67 -4.94 -5.90
C PHE A 144 0.42 -4.11 -7.15
N ALA A 145 0.40 -2.78 -6.99
CA ALA A 145 0.50 -1.88 -8.11
C ALA A 145 1.90 -1.94 -8.74
N THR A 146 1.94 -1.83 -10.06
CA THR A 146 3.19 -1.80 -10.83
C THR A 146 3.18 -0.65 -11.83
N LEU A 147 4.33 -0.02 -12.02
CA LEU A 147 4.57 0.99 -13.04
C LEU A 147 5.61 0.46 -14.01
N THR A 148 5.30 0.40 -15.30
CA THR A 148 6.23 -0.10 -16.32
C THR A 148 6.53 0.99 -17.34
N THR A 149 7.80 1.39 -17.44
CA THR A 149 8.27 2.35 -18.45
C THR A 149 8.60 1.62 -19.75
N SER A 150 8.12 2.13 -20.88
CA SER A 150 8.58 1.70 -22.21
C SER A 150 9.81 2.50 -22.62
N ASP A 151 10.68 1.91 -23.45
CA ASP A 151 11.93 2.53 -23.92
C ASP A 151 11.72 3.77 -24.83
N ASP A 152 10.47 4.14 -25.14
CA ASP A 152 10.09 5.11 -26.20
C ASP A 152 9.52 6.45 -25.69
N ASP A 153 9.92 6.93 -24.50
CA ASP A 153 9.52 8.26 -23.94
C ASP A 153 7.99 8.45 -23.74
N GLU A 154 7.24 7.36 -23.61
CA GLU A 154 5.80 7.40 -23.26
C GLU A 154 5.58 7.28 -21.73
N GLU A 155 4.44 7.79 -21.26
CA GLU A 155 3.99 7.69 -19.87
C GLU A 155 4.06 6.24 -19.36
N ALA A 156 4.51 6.06 -18.12
CA ALA A 156 4.58 4.73 -17.50
C ALA A 156 3.20 4.08 -17.49
N SER A 157 3.14 2.81 -17.89
CA SER A 157 1.90 2.04 -17.86
C SER A 157 1.65 1.48 -16.45
N GLU A 158 0.42 1.69 -15.95
CA GLU A 158 -0.04 1.10 -14.70
C GLU A 158 -0.46 -0.36 -14.90
N GLY A 159 -0.19 -1.19 -13.90
CA GLY A 159 -0.57 -2.59 -13.87
C GLY A 159 -0.70 -3.12 -12.45
N GLU A 160 -1.10 -4.38 -12.35
CA GLU A 160 -1.26 -5.09 -11.09
C GLU A 160 -0.51 -6.42 -11.14
N ARG A 161 0.07 -6.83 -10.01
CA ARG A 161 0.73 -8.13 -9.87
C ARG A 161 0.43 -8.79 -8.53
N ASP A 162 0.04 -10.06 -8.58
CA ASP A 162 -0.20 -10.84 -7.38
C ASP A 162 1.11 -11.09 -6.60
N GLY A 163 1.02 -11.00 -5.28
CA GLY A 163 2.07 -11.37 -4.35
C GLY A 163 1.99 -12.83 -3.88
N ALA A 164 2.69 -13.11 -2.78
CA ALA A 164 2.65 -14.41 -2.14
C ALA A 164 1.34 -14.62 -1.37
N GLU A 165 0.77 -15.81 -1.50
CA GLU A 165 -0.48 -16.16 -0.81
C GLU A 165 -0.26 -16.44 0.68
N ILE A 166 -1.16 -15.95 1.52
CA ILE A 166 -1.25 -16.26 2.95
C ILE A 166 -2.54 -17.01 3.28
N VAL A 167 -2.45 -17.95 4.23
CA VAL A 167 -3.58 -18.75 4.69
C VAL A 167 -4.11 -18.19 5.99
N PHE A 168 -5.42 -17.95 6.06
CA PHE A 168 -6.10 -17.58 7.29
C PHE A 168 -6.05 -18.72 8.32
N GLY A 169 -5.59 -18.40 9.52
CA GLY A 169 -5.52 -19.31 10.65
C GLY A 169 -6.79 -19.32 11.51
N ARG A 170 -6.61 -19.71 12.78
CA ARG A 170 -7.63 -19.52 13.83
C ARG A 170 -7.58 -18.12 14.41
N GLU A 171 -6.39 -17.53 14.44
CA GLU A 171 -6.16 -16.15 14.84
C GLU A 171 -6.27 -15.25 13.60
N PRO A 172 -6.74 -14.00 13.77
CA PRO A 172 -6.75 -13.00 12.69
C PRO A 172 -5.35 -12.78 12.10
N LEU A 173 -5.31 -12.33 10.84
CA LEU A 173 -4.05 -11.82 10.29
C LEU A 173 -3.67 -10.51 11.00
N VAL A 174 -2.37 -10.30 11.16
CA VAL A 174 -1.79 -9.07 11.71
C VAL A 174 -0.86 -8.49 10.66
N ALA A 175 -0.88 -7.16 10.48
CA ALA A 175 0.10 -6.46 9.66
C ALA A 175 1.23 -5.97 10.56
N GLN A 176 2.48 -6.10 10.12
CA GLN A 176 3.65 -5.66 10.88
C GLN A 176 4.76 -5.20 9.95
N LEU A 177 5.56 -4.24 10.40
CA LEU A 177 6.79 -3.87 9.71
C LEU A 177 7.86 -4.95 9.87
N GLY A 178 8.66 -5.11 8.83
CA GLY A 178 9.85 -5.95 8.82
C GLY A 178 10.85 -5.46 7.77
N ASP A 179 12.03 -6.04 7.74
CA ASP A 179 13.09 -5.62 6.83
C ASP A 179 12.69 -5.82 5.37
N ALA A 180 12.98 -4.83 4.55
CA ALA A 180 12.83 -4.90 3.11
C ALA A 180 13.74 -6.00 2.55
N PRO A 181 13.28 -6.80 1.57
CA PRO A 181 14.15 -7.73 0.86
C PRO A 181 15.38 -7.04 0.26
N GLY A 182 16.49 -7.77 0.07
CA GLY A 182 17.60 -7.23 -0.70
C GLY A 182 17.19 -6.89 -2.13
N GLY A 183 17.78 -5.82 -2.68
CA GLY A 183 17.53 -5.38 -4.05
C GLY A 183 17.66 -3.89 -4.26
N ASP A 184 17.33 -3.46 -5.47
CA ASP A 184 17.34 -2.07 -5.88
C ASP A 184 15.93 -1.47 -5.83
N TYR A 185 15.87 -0.27 -5.28
CA TYR A 185 14.66 0.45 -4.93
C TYR A 185 14.70 1.86 -5.49
N VAL A 186 13.51 2.39 -5.78
CA VAL A 186 13.29 3.82 -6.02
C VAL A 186 12.36 4.33 -4.94
N MET A 187 12.78 5.41 -4.30
CA MET A 187 11.94 6.20 -3.42
C MET A 187 11.46 7.42 -4.19
N GLY A 188 10.15 7.64 -4.23
CA GLY A 188 9.55 8.85 -4.78
C GLY A 188 8.92 9.71 -3.69
N LEU A 189 9.10 11.03 -3.77
CA LEU A 189 8.39 12.01 -2.97
C LEU A 189 7.61 12.93 -3.91
N LEU A 190 6.30 13.00 -3.74
CA LEU A 190 5.39 13.73 -4.61
C LEU A 190 4.63 14.77 -3.80
N VAL A 191 4.61 16.00 -4.29
CA VAL A 191 3.86 17.12 -3.72
C VAL A 191 2.80 17.54 -4.72
N GLU A 192 1.55 17.30 -4.39
CA GLU A 192 0.40 17.73 -5.20
C GLU A 192 -0.15 19.04 -4.66
N ASN A 193 -0.47 19.98 -5.53
CA ASN A 193 -1.14 21.22 -5.15
C ASN A 193 -2.67 21.15 -5.36
N HIS A 194 -3.43 22.15 -4.88
CA HIS A 194 -4.90 22.16 -5.02
C HIS A 194 -5.42 22.24 -6.46
N SER A 195 -4.55 22.53 -7.43
CA SER A 195 -4.89 22.46 -8.87
C SER A 195 -4.59 21.10 -9.51
N GLY A 196 -4.03 20.14 -8.76
CA GLY A 196 -3.62 18.82 -9.24
C GLY A 196 -2.26 18.78 -9.93
N ALA A 197 -1.48 19.88 -9.85
CA ALA A 197 -0.11 19.89 -10.36
C ALA A 197 0.81 19.18 -9.36
N ILE A 198 1.64 18.26 -9.88
CA ILE A 198 2.57 17.45 -9.10
C ILE A 198 3.99 17.99 -9.27
N SER A 199 4.72 18.11 -8.17
CA SER A 199 6.18 18.25 -8.14
C SER A 199 6.77 17.04 -7.46
N ASP A 200 7.77 16.42 -8.07
CA ASP A 200 8.31 15.14 -7.63
C ASP A 200 9.84 15.15 -7.50
N GLN A 201 10.35 14.25 -6.65
CA GLN A 201 11.77 13.92 -6.51
C GLN A 201 11.93 12.42 -6.32
N TYR A 202 13.02 11.87 -6.84
CA TYR A 202 13.35 10.45 -6.69
C TYR A 202 14.75 10.24 -6.14
N ALA A 203 14.93 9.12 -5.44
CA ALA A 203 16.22 8.62 -5.01
C ALA A 203 16.33 7.12 -5.24
N ASP A 204 17.44 6.69 -5.83
CA ASP A 204 17.78 5.28 -5.96
C ASP A 204 18.42 4.78 -4.65
N VAL A 205 17.99 3.61 -4.19
CA VAL A 205 18.45 2.99 -2.94
C VAL A 205 18.73 1.51 -3.18
N SER A 206 19.86 1.01 -2.70
CA SER A 206 20.16 -0.43 -2.72
C SER A 206 20.16 -0.97 -1.29
N VAL A 207 19.38 -2.03 -1.06
CA VAL A 207 19.33 -2.77 0.20
C VAL A 207 20.11 -4.07 0.02
N SER A 208 21.03 -4.34 0.94
CA SER A 208 21.81 -5.58 0.94
C SER A 208 21.04 -6.67 1.69
N ASP A 209 21.09 -7.92 1.23
CA ASP A 209 20.71 -9.05 2.08
C ASP A 209 21.69 -9.13 3.28
N GLU A 210 21.20 -9.37 4.49
CA GLU A 210 22.04 -9.72 5.66
C GLU A 210 22.66 -11.13 5.57
#